data_AF-A0A1I4AA64-F1
#
_entry.id   AF-A0A1I4AA64-F1
#
_cell.length_a   1.000
_cell.length_b   1.000
_cell.length_c   1.000
_cell.angle_alpha   90.00
_cell.angle_beta   90.00
_cell.angle_gamma   90.00
#
_symmetry.space_group_name_H-M   'P 1'
#
loop_
_entity.id
_entity.type
_entity.pdbx_description
1 polymer ?
#
loop_
_entity_poly.entity_id
_entity_poly.type
_entity_poly.pdbx_seq_one_letter_code
_entity_poly.pdbx_strand_id
1 'polypeptide(L)'
;MRAEGFARQLQMIVGESVVASSAATFSLLVLELPVWAMFVGWIAYFTRGLNWRNGLINLGCVLIGLALGLGAAHLLALMNPLLGPYAISVAVMAITVVALALAKLPVFNNVLGFFLGLVAYFASHQPPTPATFAQLGLAAAVGSLAGFLAHAWAHRVTTAASSHSVA
;
A
#
# COMPACT_ATOMS: atom_id res chain seq x y z
N MET A 1 -23.42 -8.98 -24.03
CA MET A 1 -22.37 -7.93 -23.95
C MET A 1 -21.87 -7.64 -25.35
N ARG A 2 -21.85 -6.39 -25.83
CA ARG A 2 -21.33 -6.04 -27.17
C ARG A 2 -19.83 -6.34 -27.22
N ALA A 3 -19.34 -6.94 -28.31
CA ALA A 3 -17.94 -7.36 -28.49
C ALA A 3 -16.92 -6.24 -28.19
N GLU A 4 -17.28 -4.98 -28.47
CA GLU A 4 -16.46 -3.80 -28.18
C GLU A 4 -16.27 -3.51 -26.68
N GLY A 5 -17.24 -3.88 -25.84
CA GLY A 5 -17.11 -3.74 -24.38
C GLY A 5 -16.12 -4.77 -23.82
N PHE A 6 -16.16 -5.99 -24.37
CA PHE A 6 -15.25 -7.06 -23.99
C PHE A 6 -13.80 -6.76 -24.39
N ALA A 7 -13.57 -6.29 -25.63
CA ALA A 7 -12.24 -5.92 -26.10
C ALA A 7 -11.60 -4.81 -25.24
N ARG A 8 -12.38 -3.81 -24.83
CA ARG A 8 -11.92 -2.72 -23.94
C ARG A 8 -11.54 -3.23 -22.56
N GLN A 9 -12.38 -4.08 -21.97
CA GLN A 9 -12.09 -4.68 -20.67
C GLN A 9 -10.80 -5.50 -20.73
N LEU A 10 -10.60 -6.26 -21.81
CA LEU A 10 -9.35 -7.01 -22.03
C LEU A 10 -8.13 -6.08 -22.12
N GLN A 11 -8.23 -4.98 -22.87
CA GLN A 11 -7.14 -4.01 -23.01
C GLN A 11 -6.75 -3.34 -21.68
N MET A 12 -7.73 -3.05 -20.83
CA MET A 12 -7.47 -2.52 -19.48
C MET A 12 -6.75 -3.56 -18.62
N ILE A 13 -7.29 -4.78 -18.54
CA ILE A 13 -6.70 -5.87 -17.75
C ILE A 13 -5.27 -6.17 -18.18
N VAL A 14 -5.02 -6.25 -19.50
CA VAL A 14 -3.67 -6.51 -20.03
C VAL A 14 -2.72 -5.38 -19.66
N GLY A 15 -3.13 -4.12 -19.81
CA GLY A 15 -2.25 -3.00 -19.46
C GLY A 15 -1.95 -2.89 -17.97
N GLU A 16 -2.95 -3.07 -17.11
CA GLU A 16 -2.74 -3.12 -15.65
C GLU A 16 -1.80 -4.27 -15.26
N SER A 17 -1.96 -5.43 -15.91
CA SER A 17 -1.10 -6.60 -15.68
C SER A 17 0.35 -6.36 -16.13
N VAL A 18 0.55 -5.67 -17.25
CA VAL A 18 1.89 -5.28 -17.73
C VAL A 18 2.55 -4.32 -16.75
N VAL A 19 1.82 -3.34 -16.23
CA VAL A 19 2.36 -2.40 -15.23
C VAL A 19 2.73 -3.15 -13.94
N ALA A 20 1.84 -4.01 -13.44
CA ALA A 20 2.09 -4.82 -12.24
C ALA A 20 3.31 -5.73 -12.37
N SER A 21 3.39 -6.50 -13.47
CA SER A 21 4.50 -7.42 -13.72
C SER A 21 5.83 -6.68 -13.92
N SER A 22 5.82 -5.54 -14.60
CA SER A 22 7.01 -4.70 -14.78
C SER A 22 7.51 -4.14 -13.45
N ALA A 23 6.59 -3.62 -12.61
CA ALA A 23 6.93 -3.11 -11.30
C ALA A 23 7.45 -4.20 -10.35
N ALA A 24 6.84 -5.39 -10.38
CA ALA A 24 7.34 -6.55 -9.63
C ALA A 24 8.75 -6.96 -10.07
N THR A 25 8.99 -7.01 -11.38
CA THR A 25 10.30 -7.34 -11.95
C THR A 25 11.35 -6.30 -11.56
N PHE A 26 11.01 -5.01 -11.68
CA PHE A 26 11.89 -3.91 -11.28
C PHE A 26 12.20 -3.92 -9.78
N SER A 27 11.17 -4.10 -8.95
CA SER A 27 11.30 -4.23 -7.49
C SER A 27 12.27 -5.35 -7.13
N LEU A 28 12.13 -6.52 -7.75
CA LEU A 28 12.95 -7.69 -7.45
C LEU A 28 14.37 -7.60 -8.01
N LEU A 29 14.53 -7.28 -9.30
CA LEU A 29 15.81 -7.42 -10.00
C LEU A 29 16.69 -6.18 -9.92
N VAL A 30 16.11 -4.99 -9.72
CA VAL A 30 16.87 -3.73 -9.71
C VAL A 30 17.04 -3.20 -8.30
N LEU A 31 15.99 -3.27 -7.48
CA LEU A 31 16.01 -2.73 -6.12
C LEU A 31 16.17 -3.80 -5.03
N GLU A 32 16.10 -5.09 -5.40
CA GLU A 32 16.17 -6.22 -4.47
C GLU A 32 15.14 -6.13 -3.33
N LEU A 33 13.97 -5.56 -3.64
CA LEU A 33 12.88 -5.34 -2.71
C LEU A 33 11.83 -6.45 -2.77
N PRO A 34 11.24 -6.84 -1.63
CA PRO A 34 10.23 -7.87 -1.58
C PRO A 34 8.99 -7.47 -2.39
N VAL A 35 8.66 -8.27 -3.40
CA VAL A 35 7.52 -8.05 -4.31
C VAL A 35 6.18 -7.99 -3.56
N TRP A 36 6.03 -8.77 -2.49
CA TRP A 36 4.80 -8.74 -1.67
C TRP A 36 4.60 -7.36 -1.01
N ALA A 37 5.67 -6.72 -0.52
CA ALA A 37 5.60 -5.40 0.10
C ALA A 37 5.34 -4.31 -0.94
N MET A 38 5.82 -4.51 -2.18
CA MET A 38 5.42 -3.67 -3.31
C MET A 38 3.90 -3.76 -3.54
N PHE A 39 3.32 -4.95 -3.55
CA PHE A 39 1.86 -5.09 -3.69
C PHE A 39 1.07 -4.46 -2.53
N VAL A 40 1.62 -4.36 -1.32
CA VAL A 40 0.99 -3.59 -0.23
C VAL A 40 0.77 -2.13 -0.65
N GLY A 41 1.78 -1.51 -1.25
CA GLY A 41 1.69 -0.14 -1.77
C GLY A 41 0.74 0.00 -2.97
N TRP A 42 0.71 -1.00 -3.86
CA TRP A 42 -0.26 -1.07 -4.96
C TRP A 42 -1.68 -1.10 -4.43
N ILE A 43 -1.98 -2.02 -3.51
CA ILE A 43 -3.31 -2.15 -2.88
C ILE A 43 -3.69 -0.83 -2.22
N ALA A 44 -2.78 -0.23 -1.44
CA ALA A 44 -3.00 1.02 -0.75
C ALA A 44 -3.40 2.16 -1.69
N TYR A 45 -2.85 2.25 -2.91
CA TYR A 45 -3.23 3.28 -3.88
C TYR A 45 -4.75 3.27 -4.17
N PHE A 46 -5.36 2.10 -4.29
CA PHE A 46 -6.79 1.93 -4.61
C PHE A 46 -7.73 2.07 -3.41
N THR A 47 -7.22 2.27 -2.19
CA THR A 47 -8.04 2.27 -0.98
C THR A 47 -8.81 3.57 -0.73
N ARG A 48 -8.35 4.70 -1.26
CA ARG A 48 -9.04 5.98 -1.12
C ARG A 48 -8.70 6.90 -2.28
N GLY A 49 -9.67 7.17 -3.14
CA GLY A 49 -9.62 8.18 -4.21
C GLY A 49 -8.53 7.95 -5.26
N LEU A 50 -8.89 7.98 -6.54
CA LEU A 50 -7.99 7.57 -7.64
C LEU A 50 -7.28 8.75 -8.31
N ASN A 51 -6.51 9.51 -7.53
CA ASN A 51 -5.66 10.57 -8.08
C ASN A 51 -4.29 10.58 -7.40
N TRP A 52 -3.32 11.24 -8.03
CA TRP A 52 -1.95 11.34 -7.53
C TRP A 52 -1.86 11.82 -6.08
N ARG A 53 -2.61 12.87 -5.72
CA ARG A 53 -2.59 13.44 -4.36
C ARG A 53 -3.09 12.44 -3.32
N ASN A 54 -4.18 11.74 -3.62
CA ASN A 54 -4.72 10.70 -2.75
C ASN A 54 -3.78 9.48 -2.69
N GLY A 55 -3.12 9.13 -3.79
CA GLY A 55 -2.08 8.10 -3.81
C GLY A 55 -0.93 8.40 -2.84
N LEU A 56 -0.41 9.64 -2.83
CA LEU A 56 0.59 10.09 -1.86
C LEU A 56 0.08 10.03 -0.42
N ILE A 57 -1.17 10.43 -0.18
CA ILE A 57 -1.78 10.37 1.15
C ILE A 57 -1.90 8.91 1.61
N ASN A 58 -2.33 8.01 0.73
CA ASN A 58 -2.46 6.58 1.02
C ASN A 58 -1.10 5.94 1.31
N LEU A 59 -0.07 6.28 0.53
CA LEU A 59 1.31 5.89 0.81
C LEU A 59 1.76 6.43 2.18
N GLY A 60 1.46 7.70 2.48
CA GLY A 60 1.71 8.28 3.80
C GLY A 60 1.06 7.49 4.93
N CYS A 61 -0.18 7.05 4.77
CA CYS A 61 -0.85 6.16 5.73
C CYS A 61 -0.13 4.80 5.84
N VAL A 62 0.32 4.19 4.75
CA VAL A 62 1.12 2.95 4.82
C VAL A 62 2.43 3.17 5.57
N LEU A 63 3.14 4.27 5.31
CA LEU A 63 4.40 4.60 6.00
C LEU A 63 4.18 4.85 7.49
N ILE A 64 3.10 5.54 7.86
CA ILE A 64 2.70 5.68 9.27
C ILE A 64 2.40 4.30 9.88
N GLY A 65 1.67 3.44 9.17
CA GLY A 65 1.39 2.07 9.60
C GLY A 65 2.66 1.25 9.84
N LEU A 66 3.64 1.34 8.93
CA LEU A 66 4.96 0.71 9.07
C LEU A 66 5.66 1.23 10.33
N ALA A 67 5.70 2.55 10.54
CA ALA A 67 6.30 3.14 11.74
C ALA A 67 5.61 2.66 13.03
N LEU A 68 4.28 2.53 13.01
CA LEU A 68 3.52 1.95 14.12
C LEU A 68 3.88 0.47 14.35
N GLY A 69 4.07 -0.32 13.29
CA GLY A 69 4.54 -1.70 13.40
C GLY A 69 5.91 -1.81 14.07
N LEU A 70 6.88 -0.99 13.64
CA LEU A 70 8.20 -0.92 14.29
C LEU A 70 8.08 -0.53 15.77
N GLY A 71 7.28 0.51 16.06
CA GLY A 71 6.99 0.94 17.44
C GLY A 71 6.34 -0.16 18.29
N ALA A 72 5.44 -0.93 17.70
CA ALA A 72 4.79 -2.07 18.35
C ALA A 72 5.80 -3.14 18.75
N ALA A 73 6.76 -3.47 17.87
CA ALA A 73 7.81 -4.43 18.21
C ALA A 73 8.73 -3.96 19.34
N HIS A 74 9.09 -2.68 19.36
CA HIS A 74 9.84 -2.12 20.50
C HIS A 74 9.03 -2.18 21.80
N LEU A 75 7.74 -1.83 21.74
CA LEU A 75 6.85 -1.88 22.90
C LEU A 75 6.67 -3.32 23.40
N LEU A 76 6.51 -4.29 22.50
CA LEU A 76 6.47 -5.72 22.84
C LEU A 76 7.75 -6.16 23.56
N ALA A 77 8.92 -5.82 23.02
CA ALA A 77 10.20 -6.18 23.63
C ALA A 77 10.36 -5.58 25.03
N LEU A 78 9.91 -4.35 25.23
CA LEU A 78 9.97 -3.66 26.53
C LEU A 78 8.97 -4.23 27.55
N MET A 79 7.78 -4.62 27.11
CA MET A 79 6.70 -5.08 27.99
C MET A 79 6.75 -6.59 28.29
N ASN A 80 7.41 -7.37 27.44
CA ASN A 80 7.49 -8.82 27.60
C ASN A 80 8.09 -9.27 28.96
N PRO A 81 9.15 -8.64 29.50
CA PRO A 81 9.66 -8.99 30.83
C PRO A 81 8.69 -8.71 31.98
N LEU A 82 7.75 -7.78 31.80
CA LEU A 82 6.82 -7.33 32.84
C LEU A 82 5.48 -8.06 32.79
N LEU A 83 4.97 -8.32 31.59
CA LEU A 83 3.62 -8.81 31.34
C LEU A 83 3.57 -10.18 30.66
N GLY A 84 4.72 -10.70 30.23
CA GLY A 84 4.81 -11.94 29.46
C GLY A 84 3.87 -11.93 28.25
N PRO A 85 3.04 -12.97 28.05
CA PRO A 85 2.11 -13.05 26.93
C PRO A 85 1.13 -11.88 26.82
N TYR A 86 0.78 -11.20 27.91
CA TYR A 86 -0.16 -10.07 27.89
C TYR A 86 0.45 -8.78 27.32
N ALA A 87 1.77 -8.73 27.06
CA ALA A 87 2.40 -7.62 26.37
C ALA A 87 1.75 -7.32 25.01
N ILE A 88 1.22 -8.35 24.33
CA ILE A 88 0.51 -8.18 23.06
C ILE A 88 -0.75 -7.33 23.20
N SER A 89 -1.52 -7.52 24.28
CA SER A 89 -2.75 -6.75 24.51
C SER A 89 -2.44 -5.27 24.71
N VAL A 90 -1.37 -4.96 25.45
CA VAL A 90 -0.92 -3.58 25.66
C VAL A 90 -0.43 -2.96 24.36
N ALA A 91 0.38 -3.68 23.59
CA ALA A 91 0.89 -3.18 22.31
C ALA A 91 -0.24 -2.93 21.29
N VAL A 92 -1.15 -3.88 21.12
CA VAL A 92 -2.29 -3.76 20.21
C VAL A 92 -3.20 -2.61 20.64
N MET A 93 -3.50 -2.47 21.93
CA MET A 93 -4.32 -1.36 22.43
C MET A 93 -3.66 -0.01 22.14
N ALA A 94 -2.38 0.16 22.50
CA ALA A 94 -1.65 1.41 22.28
C ALA A 94 -1.63 1.81 20.79
N ILE A 95 -1.28 0.86 19.91
CA ILE A 95 -1.20 1.13 18.47
C ILE A 95 -2.57 1.37 17.86
N THR A 96 -3.61 0.66 18.30
CA THR A 96 -4.98 0.88 17.82
C THR A 96 -5.49 2.26 18.22
N VAL A 97 -5.24 2.70 19.45
CA VAL A 97 -5.58 4.07 19.90
C VAL A 97 -4.92 5.11 18.99
N VAL A 98 -3.63 4.96 18.71
CA VAL A 98 -2.89 5.89 17.85
C VAL A 98 -3.42 5.87 16.42
N ALA A 99 -3.60 4.68 15.82
CA ALA A 99 -4.08 4.54 14.45
C ALA A 99 -5.49 5.13 14.28
N LEU A 100 -6.40 4.87 15.22
CA LEU A 100 -7.76 5.40 15.18
C LEU A 100 -7.79 6.90 15.44
N ALA A 101 -6.94 7.45 16.31
CA ALA A 101 -6.81 8.89 16.51
C ALA A 101 -6.31 9.59 15.25
N LEU A 102 -5.27 9.05 14.60
CA LEU A 102 -4.76 9.57 13.32
C LEU A 102 -5.79 9.50 12.20
N ALA A 103 -6.63 8.46 12.20
CA ALA A 103 -7.72 8.34 11.24
C ALA A 103 -8.81 9.42 11.38
N LYS A 104 -8.92 10.08 12.54
CA LYS A 104 -9.82 11.24 12.71
C LYS A 104 -9.28 12.50 12.04
N LEU A 105 -8.00 12.54 11.62
CA LEU A 105 -7.45 13.68 10.91
C LEU A 105 -7.99 13.74 9.46
N PRO A 106 -8.33 14.93 8.93
CA PRO A 106 -8.98 15.05 7.63
C PRO A 106 -8.12 14.52 6.47
N VAL A 107 -6.80 14.63 6.61
CA VAL A 107 -5.83 14.17 5.61
C VAL A 107 -5.66 12.65 5.71
N PHE A 108 -5.24 12.13 6.86
CA PHE A 108 -4.83 10.74 7.05
C PHE A 108 -5.96 9.78 7.45
N ASN A 109 -7.22 10.09 7.10
CA ASN A 109 -8.36 9.19 7.29
C ASN A 109 -8.35 8.01 6.31
N ASN A 110 -7.34 7.15 6.38
CA ASN A 110 -7.26 5.88 5.66
C ASN A 110 -6.75 4.79 6.60
N VAL A 111 -7.69 4.24 7.37
CA VAL A 111 -7.43 3.17 8.35
C VAL A 111 -6.82 1.95 7.67
N LEU A 112 -7.31 1.58 6.48
CA LEU A 112 -6.80 0.42 5.74
C LEU A 112 -5.32 0.59 5.40
N GLY A 113 -4.89 1.79 4.99
CA GLY A 113 -3.48 2.11 4.75
C GLY A 113 -2.61 1.90 5.99
N PHE A 114 -3.06 2.34 7.18
CA PHE A 114 -2.32 2.11 8.42
C PHE A 114 -2.16 0.61 8.73
N PHE A 115 -3.23 -0.17 8.61
CA PHE A 115 -3.17 -1.61 8.87
C PHE A 115 -2.33 -2.36 7.84
N LEU A 116 -2.38 -1.96 6.57
CA LEU A 116 -1.51 -2.51 5.53
C LEU A 116 -0.03 -2.34 5.86
N GLY A 117 0.38 -1.14 6.29
CA GLY A 117 1.75 -0.89 6.72
C GLY A 117 2.14 -1.67 7.99
N LEU A 118 1.26 -1.69 9.00
CA LEU A 118 1.50 -2.40 10.25
C LEU A 118 1.69 -3.90 10.02
N VAL A 119 0.78 -4.52 9.25
CA VAL A 119 0.84 -5.94 8.92
C VAL A 119 2.05 -6.23 8.05
N ALA A 120 2.42 -5.34 7.11
CA ALA A 120 3.63 -5.52 6.32
C ALA A 120 4.89 -5.60 7.19
N TYR A 121 5.03 -4.74 8.20
CA TYR A 121 6.16 -4.85 9.11
C TYR A 121 6.21 -6.24 9.80
N PHE A 122 5.11 -6.70 10.40
CA PHE A 122 5.09 -7.99 11.07
C PHE A 122 5.31 -9.18 10.12
N ALA A 123 4.76 -9.11 8.90
CA ALA A 123 4.94 -10.13 7.86
C ALA A 123 6.38 -10.22 7.36
N SER A 124 7.17 -9.15 7.49
CA SER A 124 8.58 -9.16 7.06
C SER A 124 9.48 -10.03 7.94
N HIS A 125 9.08 -10.27 9.20
CA HIS A 125 9.90 -10.92 10.23
C HIS A 125 11.31 -10.28 10.41
N GLN A 126 11.47 -9.02 9.99
CA GLN A 126 12.71 -8.27 10.12
C GLN A 126 12.79 -7.56 11.48
N PRO A 127 14.00 -7.23 11.97
CA PRO A 127 14.15 -6.42 13.18
C PRO A 127 13.58 -5.00 12.98
N PRO A 128 13.09 -4.34 14.04
CA PRO A 128 12.58 -2.97 13.96
C PRO A 128 13.73 -1.97 13.81
N THR A 129 14.18 -1.76 12.57
CA THR A 129 15.29 -0.86 12.26
C THR A 129 14.91 0.16 11.20
N PRO A 130 15.60 1.31 11.13
CA PRO A 130 15.41 2.27 10.04
C PRO A 130 15.63 1.66 8.65
N ALA A 131 16.52 0.67 8.52
CA ALA A 131 16.76 -0.05 7.28
C ALA A 131 15.52 -0.86 6.85
N THR A 132 14.89 -1.59 7.79
CA THR A 132 13.63 -2.30 7.56
C THR A 132 12.53 -1.34 7.10
N PHE A 133 12.42 -0.18 7.75
CA PHE A 133 11.46 0.86 7.35
C PHE A 133 11.72 1.35 5.93
N ALA A 134 12.98 1.67 5.59
CA ALA A 134 13.35 2.15 4.28
C ALA A 134 13.08 1.10 3.19
N GLN A 135 13.43 -0.17 3.44
CA GLN A 135 13.21 -1.27 2.49
C GLN A 135 11.73 -1.49 2.21
N LEU A 136 10.90 -1.64 3.25
CA LEU A 136 9.46 -1.86 3.09
C LEU A 136 8.74 -0.62 2.55
N GLY A 137 9.15 0.56 3.01
CA GLY A 137 8.62 1.84 2.55
C GLY A 137 8.92 2.11 1.08
N LEU A 138 10.15 1.81 0.62
CA LEU A 138 10.52 1.93 -0.78
C LEU A 138 9.75 0.93 -1.66
N ALA A 139 9.60 -0.31 -1.20
CA ALA A 139 8.80 -1.30 -1.90
C ALA A 139 7.36 -0.80 -2.07
N ALA A 140 6.73 -0.34 -0.98
CA ALA A 140 5.40 0.23 -1.02
C ALA A 140 5.30 1.47 -1.93
N ALA A 141 6.33 2.33 -1.95
CA ALA A 141 6.35 3.49 -2.85
C ALA A 141 6.36 3.09 -4.33
N VAL A 142 7.17 2.08 -4.70
CA VAL A 142 7.17 1.50 -6.06
C VAL A 142 5.78 0.96 -6.41
N GLY A 143 5.15 0.26 -5.46
CA GLY A 143 3.81 -0.29 -5.67
C GLY A 143 2.74 0.76 -5.85
N SER A 144 2.76 1.82 -5.02
CA SER A 144 1.82 2.92 -5.15
C SER A 144 2.00 3.67 -6.47
N LEU A 145 3.24 3.85 -6.94
CA LEU A 145 3.51 4.42 -8.26
C LEU A 145 2.97 3.52 -9.37
N ALA A 146 3.17 2.21 -9.26
CA ALA A 146 2.67 1.26 -10.23
C ALA A 146 1.13 1.21 -10.26
N GLY A 147 0.47 1.29 -9.10
CA GLY A 147 -0.99 1.45 -9.00
C GLY A 147 -1.49 2.74 -9.67
N PHE A 148 -0.77 3.85 -9.51
CA PHE A 148 -1.06 5.09 -10.23
C PHE A 148 -0.95 4.93 -11.75
N LEU A 149 0.12 4.31 -12.24
CA LEU A 149 0.34 4.09 -13.67
C LEU A 149 -0.73 3.16 -14.27
N ALA A 150 -1.12 2.11 -13.54
CA ALA A 150 -2.19 1.21 -13.93
C ALA A 150 -3.54 1.94 -14.03
N HIS A 151 -3.86 2.77 -13.04
CA HIS A 151 -5.06 3.60 -13.09
C HIS A 151 -5.03 4.61 -14.24
N ALA A 152 -3.90 5.27 -14.46
CA ALA A 152 -3.73 6.21 -15.57
C ALA A 152 -3.92 5.53 -16.94
N TRP A 153 -3.46 4.29 -17.09
CA TRP A 153 -3.72 3.48 -18.29
C TRP A 153 -5.21 3.20 -18.48
N ALA A 154 -5.88 2.66 -17.46
CA ALA A 154 -7.31 2.35 -17.52
C ALA A 154 -8.16 3.59 -17.84
N HIS A 155 -7.81 4.74 -17.25
CA HIS A 155 -8.46 6.01 -17.53
C HIS A 155 -8.30 6.42 -19.00
N ARG A 156 -7.08 6.30 -19.56
CA ARG A 156 -6.81 6.63 -20.98
C ARG A 156 -7.62 5.76 -21.94
N VAL A 157 -7.69 4.45 -21.70
CA VAL A 157 -8.47 3.52 -22.53
C VAL A 157 -9.96 3.89 -22.49
N THR A 158 -10.46 4.28 -21.32
CA THR A 158 -11.87 4.67 -21.15
C THR A 158 -12.21 6.00 -21.83
N THR A 159 -11.34 7.02 -21.74
CA THR A 159 -11.58 8.33 -22.37
C THR A 159 -11.38 8.33 -23.88
N ALA A 160 -10.46 7.53 -24.42
CA ALA A 160 -10.30 7.39 -25.87
C ALA A 160 -11.56 6.81 -26.53
N ALA A 161 -12.34 6.03 -25.79
CA ALA A 161 -13.57 5.43 -26.28
C ALA A 161 -14.75 6.43 -26.35
N SER A 162 -14.79 7.45 -25.49
CA SER A 162 -15.89 8.44 -25.51
C SER A 162 -15.77 9.42 -26.67
N SER A 163 -14.55 9.71 -27.16
CA SER A 163 -14.34 10.55 -28.35
C SER A 163 -14.75 9.87 -29.66
N HIS A 164 -14.75 8.53 -29.72
CA HIS A 164 -15.17 7.76 -30.90
C HIS A 164 -16.69 7.57 -31.01
N SER A 165 -17.47 7.90 -29.97
CA SER A 165 -18.95 7.78 -30.00
C SER A 165 -19.66 9.07 -30.44
N VAL A 166 -18.92 10.17 -30.64
CA VAL A 166 -19.45 11.50 -30.98
C VAL A 166 -19.09 11.91 -32.42
N ALA A 167 -18.28 11.12 -33.12
CA ALA A 167 -17.95 11.26 -34.54
C ALA A 167 -18.67 10.18 -35.35
#